data_AF-A0A6A3A5Q7-F1
#
_entry.id   AF-A0A6A3A5Q7-F1
#
_cell.length_a   1.000
_cell.length_b   1.000
_cell.length_c   1.000
_cell.angle_alpha   90.00
_cell.angle_beta   90.00
_cell.angle_gamma   90.00
#
_symmetry.space_group_name_H-M   'P 1'
#
loop_
_entity.id
_entity.type
_entity.pdbx_description
1 polymer ?
#
loop_
_entity_poly.entity_id
_entity_poly.type
_entity_poly.pdbx_seq_one_letter_code
_entity_poly.pdbx_strand_id
1 'polypeptide(L)'
;MWKGIFFSYLDKANQKRGGHRIATGKFTRLKDESWPDCAKDGYAAKPRKGDALPFFNLHLDATTDSQSLHGSCPVIKGEKWSVTK
;
A
#
# COMPACT_ATOMS: atom_id res chain seq x y z
N MET A 1 1.05 1.51 27.08
CA MET A 1 1.92 0.90 26.07
C MET A 1 1.02 0.17 25.08
N TRP A 2 0.57 0.86 24.03
CA TRP A 2 -0.35 0.30 23.02
C TRP A 2 0.48 -0.54 22.05
N LYS A 3 0.44 -1.86 22.18
CA LYS A 3 1.09 -2.77 21.24
C LYS A 3 0.29 -2.77 19.93
N GLY A 4 0.89 -2.25 18.85
CA GLY A 4 0.56 -2.69 17.50
C GLY A 4 -0.37 -1.78 16.68
N ILE A 5 -0.05 -0.49 16.56
CA ILE A 5 -0.44 0.26 15.36
C ILE A 5 0.80 0.36 14.47
N PHE A 6 0.88 -0.48 13.45
CA PHE A 6 1.98 -0.43 12.47
C PHE A 6 1.65 0.63 11.41
N PHE A 7 2.24 1.80 11.55
CA PHE A 7 2.15 2.86 10.56
C PHE A 7 3.32 2.75 9.58
N SER A 8 3.09 2.36 8.32
CA SER A 8 4.15 2.44 7.31
C SER A 8 4.28 3.88 6.81
N TYR A 9 5.51 4.44 6.78
CA TYR A 9 5.75 5.85 6.47
C TYR A 9 6.64 6.03 5.24
N LEU A 10 6.34 7.05 4.44
CA LEU A 10 7.16 7.60 3.37
C LEU A 10 7.70 6.60 2.34
N ASP A 11 7.06 6.57 1.17
CA ASP A 11 7.69 6.06 -0.05
C ASP A 11 8.52 7.21 -0.67
N LYS A 12 9.86 7.09 -0.70
CA LYS A 12 10.70 7.90 -1.58
C LYS A 12 10.82 7.16 -2.91
N ALA A 13 10.05 7.60 -3.90
CA ALA A 13 10.03 6.95 -5.21
C ALA A 13 10.76 7.77 -6.28
N ASN A 14 11.75 7.17 -6.95
CA ASN A 14 12.12 7.52 -8.33
C ASN A 14 11.46 6.53 -9.32
N GLN A 15 10.40 5.89 -8.86
CA GLN A 15 9.68 4.86 -9.56
C GLN A 15 8.91 5.46 -10.73
N LYS A 16 9.17 4.97 -11.94
CA LYS A 16 8.49 5.42 -13.17
C LYS A 16 7.27 4.57 -13.49
N ARG A 17 7.31 3.26 -13.19
CA ARG A 17 6.21 2.31 -13.47
C ARG A 17 6.21 1.12 -12.50
N GLY A 18 5.04 0.61 -12.11
CA GLY A 18 4.90 -0.52 -11.18
C GLY A 18 4.77 -0.11 -9.72
N GLY A 19 5.17 -0.95 -8.76
CA GLY A 19 5.45 -0.61 -7.35
C GLY A 19 4.31 -0.02 -6.50
N HIS A 20 3.07 -0.06 -6.97
CA HIS A 20 1.89 0.33 -6.18
C HIS A 20 1.83 -0.44 -4.86
N ARG A 21 1.49 0.26 -3.76
CA ARG A 21 1.01 -0.40 -2.54
C ARG A 21 -0.40 -0.90 -2.81
N ILE A 22 -0.69 -2.16 -2.52
CA ILE A 22 -2.02 -2.74 -2.71
C ILE A 22 -2.55 -3.19 -1.36
N ALA A 23 -3.85 -3.03 -1.13
CA ALA A 23 -4.57 -3.64 -0.03
C ALA A 23 -5.66 -4.52 -0.62
N THR A 24 -5.69 -5.80 -0.24
CA THR A 24 -6.60 -6.81 -0.81
C THR A 24 -8.01 -6.74 -0.23
N GLY A 25 -8.27 -5.81 0.70
CA GLY A 25 -9.60 -5.52 1.23
C GLY A 25 -10.59 -5.07 0.15
N LYS A 26 -11.89 -5.15 0.48
CA LYS A 26 -13.04 -4.95 -0.44
C LYS A 26 -13.24 -3.51 -0.95
N PHE A 27 -12.22 -2.65 -0.90
CA PHE A 27 -12.29 -1.27 -1.38
C PHE A 27 -11.77 -1.21 -2.82
N THR A 28 -12.61 -1.56 -3.78
CA THR A 28 -12.27 -1.41 -5.19
C THR A 28 -12.48 0.04 -5.63
N ARG A 29 -11.41 0.68 -6.12
CA ARG A 29 -11.51 1.93 -6.89
C ARG A 29 -11.61 1.57 -8.36
N LEU A 30 -12.41 2.30 -9.15
CA LEU A 30 -12.40 2.18 -10.61
C LEU A 30 -10.99 2.49 -11.13
N LYS A 31 -10.39 1.52 -11.82
CA LYS A 31 -9.06 1.63 -12.41
C LYS A 31 -9.18 1.37 -13.91
N ASP A 32 -8.50 2.19 -14.68
CA ASP A 32 -8.39 2.04 -16.13
C ASP A 32 -7.21 1.12 -16.49
N GLU A 33 -7.03 0.89 -17.79
CA GLU A 33 -5.94 0.07 -18.34
C GLU A 33 -4.53 0.66 -18.12
N SER A 34 -4.41 1.87 -17.57
CA SER A 34 -3.10 2.45 -17.26
C SER A 34 -2.46 1.83 -16.01
N TRP A 35 -3.25 1.12 -15.20
CA TRP A 35 -2.78 0.45 -13.99
C TRP A 35 -2.20 -0.93 -14.30
N PRO A 36 -1.08 -1.33 -13.65
CA PRO A 36 -0.55 -2.68 -13.78
C PRO A 36 -1.52 -3.69 -13.14
N ASP A 37 -1.56 -4.92 -13.66
CA ASP A 37 -2.56 -5.92 -13.25
C ASP A 37 -2.55 -6.22 -11.75
N CYS A 38 -1.37 -6.32 -11.13
CA CYS A 38 -1.23 -6.49 -9.67
C CYS A 38 -1.91 -5.38 -8.86
N ALA A 39 -2.08 -4.20 -9.45
CA ALA A 39 -2.67 -3.04 -8.82
C ALA A 39 -4.13 -2.87 -9.21
N LYS A 40 -4.71 -3.74 -10.05
CA LYS A 40 -6.14 -3.72 -10.40
C LYS A 40 -6.99 -4.33 -9.27
N ASP A 41 -6.47 -5.36 -8.60
CA ASP A 41 -7.14 -6.02 -7.49
C ASP A 41 -7.06 -5.22 -6.17
N GLY A 42 -8.21 -4.94 -5.55
CA GLY A 42 -8.30 -4.25 -4.26
C GLY A 42 -8.10 -2.73 -4.31
N TYR A 43 -7.64 -2.13 -3.21
CA TYR A 43 -7.25 -0.72 -3.17
C TYR A 43 -5.77 -0.60 -3.55
N ALA A 44 -5.41 0.33 -4.43
CA ALA A 44 -4.01 0.52 -4.82
C ALA A 44 -3.60 1.99 -4.77
N ALA A 45 -2.44 2.26 -4.15
CA ALA A 45 -1.84 3.58 -4.05
C ALA A 45 -0.55 3.62 -4.87
N LYS A 46 -0.45 4.63 -5.75
CA LYS A 46 0.77 4.91 -6.51
C LYS A 46 1.77 5.62 -5.61
N PRO A 47 2.98 5.09 -5.40
CA PRO A 47 3.96 5.75 -4.57
C PRO A 47 4.44 7.03 -5.24
N ARG A 48 4.46 8.12 -4.47
CA ARG A 48 5.05 9.41 -4.87
C ARG A 48 6.02 9.82 -3.79
N LYS A 49 7.15 10.39 -4.22
CA LYS A 49 8.18 10.85 -3.29
C LYS A 49 7.58 11.87 -2.32
N GLY A 50 7.60 11.54 -1.03
CA GLY A 50 7.08 12.41 0.03
C GLY A 50 5.69 12.05 0.54
N ASP A 51 4.97 11.15 -0.12
CA ASP A 51 3.67 10.67 0.34
C ASP A 51 3.82 9.62 1.45
N ALA A 52 2.88 9.61 2.39
CA ALA A 52 2.76 8.59 3.43
C ALA A 52 1.37 7.92 3.36
N LEU A 53 1.33 6.61 3.58
CA LEU A 53 0.10 5.81 3.58
C LEU A 53 -0.05 5.09 4.94
N PRO A 54 -0.75 5.68 5.91
CA PRO A 54 -1.08 5.00 7.16
C PRO A 54 -2.14 3.92 6.92
N PHE A 55 -2.00 2.77 7.57
CA PHE A 55 -3.01 1.73 7.64
C PHE A 55 -2.97 1.07 9.04
N PHE A 56 -4.02 0.35 9.40
CA PHE A 56 -4.16 -0.32 10.69
C PHE A 56 -4.34 -1.81 10.45
N ASN A 57 -3.62 -2.65 11.20
CA ASN A 57 -3.76 -4.11 11.10
C ASN A 57 -4.74 -4.71 12.12
N LEU A 58 -5.23 -3.89 13.05
CA LEU A 58 -6.10 -4.30 14.13
C LEU A 58 -7.35 -3.41 14.18
N HIS A 59 -8.46 -4.02 14.56
CA HIS A 59 -9.65 -3.30 15.00
C HIS A 59 -9.46 -2.69 16.39
N LEU A 60 -10.39 -1.84 16.82
CA LEU A 60 -10.33 -1.17 18.14
C LEU A 60 -10.40 -2.16 19.32
N ASP A 61 -10.93 -3.36 19.08
CA ASP A 61 -11.00 -4.47 20.03
C ASP A 61 -9.75 -5.37 20.02
N ALA A 62 -8.68 -4.95 19.34
CA ALA A 62 -7.42 -5.67 19.17
C ALA A 62 -7.51 -6.97 18.35
N THR A 63 -8.62 -7.24 17.67
CA THR A 63 -8.70 -8.35 16.71
C THR A 63 -8.03 -7.97 15.38
N THR A 64 -7.50 -8.97 14.66
CA THR A 64 -6.81 -8.75 13.38
C THR A 64 -7.79 -8.38 12.27
N ASP A 65 -7.50 -7.31 11.53
CA ASP A 65 -8.30 -6.90 10.39
C ASP A 65 -7.83 -7.61 9.10
N SER A 66 -8.60 -8.60 8.63
CA SER A 66 -8.29 -9.30 7.39
C SER A 66 -8.33 -8.41 6.14
N GLN A 67 -9.01 -7.26 6.21
CA GLN A 67 -9.06 -6.29 5.11
C GLN A 67 -7.80 -5.42 5.02
N SER A 68 -6.96 -5.42 6.08
CA SER A 68 -5.70 -4.67 6.10
C SER A 68 -4.55 -5.40 5.39
N LEU A 69 -4.78 -6.61 4.88
CA LEU A 69 -3.78 -7.36 4.14
C LEU A 69 -3.30 -6.52 2.96
N HIS A 70 -2.00 -6.24 2.94
CA HIS A 70 -1.40 -5.34 1.98
C HIS A 70 -0.08 -5.89 1.45
N GLY A 71 0.29 -5.41 0.27
CA GLY A 71 1.49 -5.81 -0.43
C GLY A 71 2.06 -4.68 -1.27
N SER A 72 3.15 -4.99 -1.96
CA SER A 72 3.72 -4.12 -2.99
C SER A 72 3.69 -4.86 -4.31
N CYS A 73 3.13 -4.21 -5.32
CA CYS A 73 3.32 -4.59 -6.71
C CYS A 73 4.82 -4.61 -7.07
N PRO A 74 5.22 -5.44 -8.05
CA PRO A 74 6.58 -5.40 -8.60
C PRO A 74 6.87 -4.04 -9.24
N VAL A 75 8.10 -3.54 -9.08
CA VAL A 75 8.58 -2.36 -9.79
C VAL A 75 8.94 -2.78 -11.21
N ILE A 76 8.30 -2.15 -12.20
CA ILE A 76 8.53 -2.47 -13.62
C ILE A 76 9.62 -1.57 -14.21
N LYS A 77 9.70 -0.31 -13.75
CA LYS A 77 10.72 0.65 -14.21
C LYS A 77 11.09 1.65 -13.11
N GLY A 78 12.40 1.79 -12.86
CA GLY A 78 12.97 2.66 -11.83
C GLY A 78 13.16 1.91 -10.51
N GLU A 79 13.17 2.66 -9.41
CA GLU A 79 13.39 2.13 -8.06
C GLU A 79 12.37 2.70 -7.08
N LYS A 80 11.97 1.86 -6.11
CA LYS A 80 11.09 2.23 -5.02
C LYS A 80 11.81 2.01 -3.69
N TRP A 81 11.88 3.06 -2.88
CA TRP A 81 12.40 3.01 -1.53
C TRP A 81 11.27 3.34 -0.55
N SER A 82 11.06 2.50 0.46
CA SER A 82 10.01 2.64 1.46
C SER A 82 10.60 2.58 2.86
N VAL A 83 10.03 3.33 3.80
CA VAL A 83 10.38 3.24 5.22
C VAL A 83 9.20 2.62 5.99
N THR A 84 9.50 1.85 7.03
CA THR A 84 8.49 1.31 7.96
C THR A 84 9.02 1.56 9.36
N LYS A 85 8.16 2.03 10.27
CA LYS A 85 8.48 2.23 11.69
C LYS A 85 7.45 1.51 12.55
#